data_AF-A0A7C2IBC5-F1
#
_entry.id   AF-A0A7C2IBC5-F1
#
_cell.length_a   1.000
_cell.length_b   1.000
_cell.length_c   1.000
_cell.angle_alpha   90.00
_cell.angle_beta   90.00
_cell.angle_gamma   90.00
#
_symmetry.space_group_name_H-M   'P 1'
#
loop_
_entity.id
_entity.type
_entity.pdbx_description
1 polymer ?
#
loop_
_entity_poly.entity_id
_entity_poly.type
_entity_poly.pdbx_seq_one_letter_code
_entity_poly.pdbx_strand_id
1 'polypeptide(L)'
;DPRYRDAAVGLGYSLFELGRYAEALPHLELLTREGEGSAFQSAIKDVEDVRSRLAWSLYYVGDFARARDQFRKGVAVRPDWYGLHNGLGWTELSLGDRAEARVHFRRALQLKEDLADAEEGLMLAGRD
;
A
#
# COMPACT_ATOMS: atom_id res chain seq x y z
N ASP A 1 16.94 -4.30 19.21
CA ASP A 1 17.54 -3.02 19.65
C ASP A 1 16.68 -1.89 19.07
N PRO A 2 16.06 -1.03 19.90
CA PRO A 2 15.26 0.11 19.43
C PRO A 2 15.99 1.04 18.45
N ARG A 3 17.31 1.21 18.58
CA ARG A 3 18.11 2.09 17.69
C ARG A 3 18.28 1.50 16.29
N TYR A 4 18.33 0.17 16.19
CA TYR A 4 18.32 -0.53 14.90
C TYR A 4 16.96 -0.41 14.21
N ARG A 5 15.87 -0.37 14.99
CA ARG A 5 14.50 -0.19 14.48
C ARG A 5 14.27 1.21 13.95
N ASP A 6 14.66 2.26 14.68
CA ASP A 6 14.49 3.65 14.21
C ASP A 6 15.27 3.92 12.92
N ALA A 7 16.48 3.35 12.81
CA ALA A 7 17.28 3.42 11.60
C ALA A 7 16.63 2.66 10.43
N ALA A 8 16.04 1.49 10.67
CA ALA A 8 15.33 0.71 9.64
C ALA A 8 14.03 1.38 9.18
N VAL A 9 13.27 2.01 10.09
CA VAL A 9 12.09 2.84 9.77
C VAL A 9 12.49 3.99 8.87
N GLY A 10 13.45 4.80 9.33
CA GLY A 10 13.92 5.96 8.59
C GLY A 10 14.46 5.59 7.20
N LEU A 11 15.21 4.49 7.09
CA LEU A 11 15.78 4.04 5.83
C LEU A 11 14.73 3.51 4.85
N GLY A 12 13.83 2.61 5.28
CA GLY A 12 12.78 2.07 4.41
C GLY A 12 11.86 3.17 3.87
N TYR A 13 11.49 4.13 4.72
CA TYR A 13 10.67 5.27 4.31
C TYR A 13 11.44 6.20 3.37
N SER A 14 12.69 6.54 3.70
CA SER A 14 13.50 7.41 2.83
C SER A 14 13.72 6.80 1.44
N LEU A 15 13.98 5.49 1.37
CA LEU A 15 14.12 4.79 0.09
C LEU A 15 12.83 4.80 -0.71
N PHE A 16 11.68 4.65 -0.05
CA PHE A 16 10.36 4.76 -0.67
C PHE A 16 10.14 6.16 -1.26
N GLU A 17 10.34 7.22 -0.46
CA GLU A 17 10.15 8.61 -0.91
C GLU A 17 11.14 8.99 -2.04
N LEU A 18 12.32 8.35 -2.09
CA LEU A 18 13.29 8.49 -3.19
C LEU A 18 12.95 7.65 -4.43
N GLY A 19 11.85 6.90 -4.43
CA GLY A 19 11.47 6.00 -5.52
C GLY A 19 12.36 4.76 -5.67
N ARG A 20 13.22 4.48 -4.68
CA ARG A 20 14.12 3.33 -4.65
C ARG A 20 13.38 2.10 -4.09
N TYR A 21 12.28 1.74 -4.73
CA TYR A 21 11.31 0.77 -4.24
C TYR A 21 11.92 -0.61 -3.97
N ALA A 22 12.73 -1.12 -4.90
CA ALA A 22 13.40 -2.42 -4.73
C ALA A 22 14.31 -2.47 -3.49
N GLU A 23 14.95 -1.34 -3.17
CA GLU A 23 15.82 -1.22 -2.00
C GLU A 23 15.01 -0.99 -0.72
N ALA A 24 13.84 -0.36 -0.81
CA ALA A 24 12.93 -0.16 0.31
C ALA A 24 12.30 -1.47 0.81
N LEU A 25 12.04 -2.43 -0.10
CA LEU A 25 11.36 -3.70 0.19
C LEU A 25 11.87 -4.44 1.44
N PRO A 26 13.15 -4.81 1.57
CA PRO A 26 13.61 -5.58 2.73
C PRO A 26 13.41 -4.84 4.06
N HIS A 27 13.47 -3.51 4.05
CA HIS A 27 13.23 -2.69 5.23
C HIS A 27 11.74 -2.65 5.58
N LEU A 28 10.88 -2.42 4.59
CA LEU A 28 9.44 -2.34 4.79
C LEU A 28 8.84 -3.71 5.18
N GLU A 29 9.30 -4.81 4.59
CA GLU A 29 8.91 -6.18 4.96
C GLU A 29 9.25 -6.50 6.42
N LEU A 30 10.46 -6.13 6.86
CA LEU A 30 10.88 -6.30 8.25
C LEU A 30 9.97 -5.53 9.20
N LEU A 31 9.67 -4.26 8.87
CA LEU A 31 8.82 -3.40 9.69
C LEU A 31 7.37 -3.92 9.77
N THR A 32 6.80 -4.40 8.66
CA THR A 32 5.48 -5.02 8.65
C THR A 32 5.47 -6.29 9.51
N ARG A 33 6.46 -7.18 9.36
CA ARG A 33 6.56 -8.41 10.15
C ARG A 33 6.72 -8.15 11.65
N GLU A 34 7.55 -7.19 12.03
CA GLU A 34 7.72 -6.81 13.44
C GLU A 34 6.46 -6.16 14.03
N GLY A 35 5.72 -5.39 13.23
CA GLY A 35 4.44 -4.80 13.62
C GLY A 35 3.32 -5.82 13.82
N GLU A 36 3.29 -6.90 13.01
CA GLU A 36 2.31 -7.98 13.10
C GLU A 36 2.59 -8.99 14.24
N GLY A 37 3.85 -9.17 14.61
CA GLY A 37 4.28 -10.21 15.57
C GLY A 37 4.42 -9.78 17.03
N SER A 38 4.19 -8.51 17.37
CA SER A 38 4.44 -7.99 18.72
C SER A 38 3.18 -8.03 19.60
N ALA A 39 3.18 -8.88 20.63
CA ALA A 39 2.20 -8.88 21.74
C ALA A 39 2.26 -7.57 22.57
N PHE A 40 3.29 -6.75 22.37
CA PHE A 40 3.38 -5.40 22.90
C PHE A 40 2.74 -4.46 21.88
N GLN A 41 1.72 -3.69 22.28
CA GLN A 41 1.17 -2.59 21.48
C GLN A 41 2.30 -1.84 20.80
N SER A 42 2.40 -2.03 19.49
CA SER A 42 3.58 -1.62 18.72
C SER A 42 3.75 -0.10 18.82
N ALA A 43 4.95 0.34 19.17
CA ALA A 43 5.35 1.75 19.07
C ALA A 43 5.36 2.26 17.62
N ILE A 44 5.25 1.36 16.62
CA ILE A 44 4.91 1.74 15.25
C ILE A 44 3.41 2.06 15.23
N LYS A 45 3.10 3.31 15.58
CA LYS A 45 1.74 3.85 15.63
C LYS A 45 0.98 3.69 14.31
N ASP A 46 1.71 3.48 13.21
CA ASP A 46 1.17 3.43 11.85
C ASP A 46 1.71 2.22 11.06
N VAL A 47 1.58 1.00 11.60
CA VAL A 47 1.90 -0.23 10.84
C VAL A 47 1.17 -0.29 9.48
N GLU A 48 -0.01 0.31 9.39
CA GLU A 48 -0.76 0.41 8.14
C GLU A 48 -0.11 1.37 7.12
N ASP A 49 0.59 2.39 7.60
CA ASP A 49 1.36 3.31 6.75
C ASP A 49 2.61 2.61 6.19
N VAL A 50 3.27 1.78 7.01
CA VAL A 50 4.34 0.87 6.56
C VAL A 50 3.80 -0.10 5.51
N ARG A 51 2.65 -0.73 5.77
CA ARG A 51 2.03 -1.71 4.88
C ARG A 51 1.67 -1.09 3.53
N SER A 52 1.11 0.12 3.53
CA SER A 52 0.84 0.86 2.29
C SER A 52 2.11 1.13 1.51
N ARG A 53 3.20 1.55 2.15
CA ARG A 53 4.50 1.75 1.47
C ARG A 53 5.07 0.45 0.93
N LEU A 54 4.94 -0.66 1.66
CA LEU A 54 5.35 -1.97 1.19
C LEU A 54 4.55 -2.36 -0.07
N ALA A 55 3.22 -2.20 -0.01
CA ALA A 55 2.33 -2.53 -1.12
C ALA A 55 2.63 -1.68 -2.37
N TRP A 56 2.84 -0.37 -2.21
CA TRP A 56 3.27 0.50 -3.30
C TRP A 56 4.66 0.15 -3.83
N SER A 57 5.61 -0.20 -2.96
CA SER A 57 6.94 -0.66 -3.41
C SER A 57 6.83 -1.93 -4.25
N LEU A 58 6.01 -2.90 -3.82
CA LEU A 58 5.72 -4.12 -4.57
C LEU A 58 5.07 -3.82 -5.91
N TYR A 59 4.12 -2.88 -5.93
CA TYR A 59 3.48 -2.42 -7.16
C TYR A 59 4.50 -1.85 -8.15
N TYR A 60 5.36 -0.93 -7.72
CA TYR A 60 6.32 -0.29 -8.61
C TYR A 60 7.45 -1.20 -9.10
N VAL A 61 7.74 -2.30 -8.39
CA VAL A 61 8.66 -3.35 -8.90
C VAL A 61 7.95 -4.42 -9.75
N GLY A 62 6.63 -4.29 -9.97
CA GLY A 62 5.83 -5.20 -10.80
C GLY A 62 5.32 -6.46 -10.08
N ASP A 63 5.51 -6.58 -8.77
CA ASP A 63 4.99 -7.70 -7.98
C ASP A 63 3.55 -7.43 -7.52
N PHE A 64 2.65 -7.35 -8.49
CA PHE A 64 1.25 -6.99 -8.27
C PHE A 64 0.50 -8.01 -7.40
N ALA A 65 0.91 -9.28 -7.43
CA ALA A 65 0.30 -10.32 -6.61
C ALA A 65 0.55 -10.08 -5.12
N ARG A 66 1.78 -9.74 -4.73
CA ARG A 66 2.11 -9.41 -3.34
C ARG A 66 1.61 -8.02 -2.96
N ALA A 67 1.61 -7.05 -3.88
CA ALA A 67 1.01 -5.73 -3.65
C ALA A 67 -0.48 -5.88 -3.26
N ARG A 68 -1.22 -6.71 -3.99
CA ARG A 68 -2.64 -6.99 -3.71
C ARG A 68 -2.84 -7.59 -2.32
N ASP A 69 -2.03 -8.59 -1.94
CA ASP A 69 -2.10 -9.19 -0.60
C ASP A 69 -1.91 -8.14 0.50
N GLN A 70 -0.89 -7.28 0.35
CA GLN A 70 -0.59 -6.26 1.34
C GLN A 70 -1.68 -5.17 1.40
N PHE A 71 -2.16 -4.67 0.28
CA PHE A 71 -3.27 -3.71 0.31
C PHE A 71 -4.56 -4.32 0.87
N ARG A 72 -4.89 -5.58 0.56
CA ARG A 72 -6.09 -6.25 1.13
C ARG A 72 -5.99 -6.40 2.64
N LYS A 73 -4.81 -6.75 3.16
CA LYS A 73 -4.55 -6.75 4.61
C LYS A 73 -4.74 -5.35 5.20
N GLY A 74 -4.25 -4.31 4.52
CA GLY A 74 -4.45 -2.93 4.95
C GLY A 74 -5.94 -2.55 5.01
N VAL A 75 -6.71 -2.90 3.97
CA VAL A 75 -8.17 -2.63 3.94
C VAL A 75 -8.90 -3.37 5.06
N ALA A 76 -8.47 -4.58 5.42
CA ALA A 76 -9.06 -5.33 6.53
C ALA A 76 -8.86 -4.61 7.89
N VAL A 77 -7.81 -3.79 8.03
CA VAL A 77 -7.53 -3.03 9.25
C VAL A 77 -8.11 -1.60 9.20
N ARG A 78 -8.00 -0.91 8.06
CA ARG A 78 -8.50 0.46 7.84
C ARG A 78 -9.34 0.55 6.56
N PRO A 79 -10.60 0.07 6.58
CA PRO A 79 -11.48 0.02 5.39
C PRO A 79 -12.00 1.40 4.93
N ASP A 80 -11.73 2.45 5.69
CA ASP A 80 -12.12 3.84 5.43
C ASP A 80 -10.94 4.70 4.94
N TRP A 81 -9.75 4.13 4.82
CA TRP A 81 -8.61 4.86 4.28
C TRP A 81 -8.59 4.78 2.75
N TYR A 82 -8.91 5.91 2.10
CA TYR A 82 -9.02 6.01 0.64
C TYR A 82 -7.76 5.52 -0.11
N GLY A 83 -6.56 5.74 0.45
CA GLY A 83 -5.29 5.40 -0.19
C GLY A 83 -5.09 3.91 -0.42
N LEU A 84 -5.64 3.06 0.46
CA LEU A 84 -5.59 1.60 0.31
C LEU A 84 -6.48 1.11 -0.82
N HIS A 85 -7.69 1.68 -0.92
CA HIS A 85 -8.60 1.39 -2.03
C HIS A 85 -8.04 1.89 -3.35
N ASN A 86 -7.41 3.06 -3.37
CA ASN A 86 -6.74 3.56 -4.56
C ASN A 86 -5.61 2.63 -5.04
N GLY A 87 -4.75 2.18 -4.10
CA GLY A 87 -3.68 1.22 -4.39
C GLY A 87 -4.19 -0.14 -4.91
N LEU A 88 -5.29 -0.66 -4.35
CA LEU A 88 -5.94 -1.86 -4.89
C LEU A 88 -6.49 -1.63 -6.30
N GLY A 89 -7.10 -0.47 -6.57
CA GLY A 89 -7.60 -0.12 -7.90
C GLY A 89 -6.51 -0.25 -8.96
N TRP A 90 -5.35 0.37 -8.71
CA TRP A 90 -4.20 0.29 -9.61
C TRP A 90 -3.60 -1.10 -9.72
N THR A 91 -3.55 -1.82 -8.61
CA THR A 91 -3.02 -3.19 -8.57
C THR A 91 -3.89 -4.14 -9.38
N GLU A 92 -5.22 -4.09 -9.22
CA GLU A 92 -6.15 -4.93 -9.98
C GLU A 92 -6.15 -4.56 -11.48
N LEU A 93 -6.03 -3.27 -11.82
CA LEU A 93 -5.81 -2.85 -13.21
C LEU A 93 -4.57 -3.50 -13.81
N SER A 94 -3.47 -3.53 -13.06
CA SER A 94 -2.19 -4.10 -13.51
C SER A 94 -2.23 -5.62 -13.59
N LEU A 95 -3.10 -6.26 -12.81
CA LEU A 95 -3.43 -7.69 -12.90
C LEU A 95 -4.46 -8.01 -14.00
N GLY A 96 -5.03 -7.00 -14.66
CA GLY A 96 -6.04 -7.14 -15.70
C GLY A 96 -7.47 -7.30 -15.19
N ASP A 97 -7.71 -7.27 -13.87
CA ASP A 97 -9.05 -7.30 -13.29
C ASP A 97 -9.67 -5.90 -13.26
N ARG A 98 -10.11 -5.46 -14.44
CA ARG A 98 -10.79 -4.17 -14.63
C ARG A 98 -12.08 -4.07 -13.81
N ALA A 99 -12.74 -5.19 -13.50
CA ALA A 99 -13.99 -5.18 -12.74
C ALA A 99 -13.73 -4.80 -11.28
N GLU A 100 -12.79 -5.47 -10.63
CA GLU A 100 -12.43 -5.21 -9.24
C GLU A 100 -11.73 -3.85 -9.09
N ALA A 101 -10.92 -3.46 -10.07
CA ALA A 101 -10.31 -2.12 -10.09
C ALA A 101 -11.37 -1.01 -9.98
N ARG A 102 -12.47 -1.11 -10.74
CA ARG A 102 -13.57 -0.12 -10.67
C ARG A 102 -14.24 -0.10 -9.30
N VAL A 103 -14.40 -1.25 -8.64
CA VAL A 103 -14.96 -1.31 -7.28
C VAL A 103 -14.09 -0.51 -6.33
N HIS A 104 -12.78 -0.72 -6.38
CA HIS A 104 -11.82 -0.06 -5.51
C HIS A 104 -11.65 1.43 -5.79
N PHE A 105 -11.55 1.86 -7.05
CA PHE A 105 -11.50 3.29 -7.37
C PHE A 105 -12.78 4.03 -6.95
N ARG A 106 -13.97 3.45 -7.19
CA ARG A 106 -15.23 4.04 -6.71
C ARG A 106 -15.24 4.16 -5.19
N ARG A 107 -14.72 3.15 -4.47
CA ARG A 107 -14.63 3.20 -3.01
C ARG A 107 -13.67 4.29 -2.54
N ALA A 108 -12.52 4.45 -3.21
CA ALA A 108 -11.60 5.55 -2.92
C ALA A 108 -12.27 6.92 -3.12
N LEU A 109 -13.01 7.09 -4.22
CA LEU A 109 -13.75 8.33 -4.52
C LEU A 109 -14.91 8.61 -3.55
N GLN A 110 -15.57 7.57 -3.02
CA GLN A 110 -16.57 7.73 -1.96
C GLN A 110 -15.98 8.22 -0.64
N LEU A 111 -14.72 7.84 -0.36
CA LEU A 111 -14.01 8.25 0.86
C LEU A 111 -13.32 9.60 0.69
N LYS A 112 -12.94 9.94 -0.55
CA LYS A 112 -12.32 11.20 -0.93
C LYS A 112 -12.75 11.56 -2.37
N GLU A 113 -13.72 12.47 -2.47
CA GLU A 113 -14.35 12.84 -3.75
C GLU A 113 -13.38 13.51 -4.73
N ASP A 114 -12.34 14.19 -4.25
CA ASP A 114 -11.35 14.95 -5.02
C ASP A 114 -10.02 14.18 -5.22
N LEU A 115 -10.11 12.91 -5.61
CA LEU A 115 -8.95 12.05 -5.85
C LEU A 115 -8.70 11.82 -7.35
N ALA A 116 -8.06 12.79 -8.01
CA ALA A 116 -7.79 12.76 -9.46
C ALA A 116 -7.13 11.46 -9.95
N ASP A 117 -6.22 10.89 -9.15
CA ASP A 117 -5.57 9.61 -9.43
C ASP A 117 -6.57 8.44 -9.53
N ALA A 118 -7.58 8.41 -8.65
CA ALA A 118 -8.63 7.40 -8.70
C ALA A 118 -9.65 7.65 -9.82
N GLU A 119 -9.89 8.91 -10.20
CA GLU A 119 -10.71 9.24 -11.38
C GLU A 119 -10.04 8.74 -12.67
N GLU A 120 -8.73 8.96 -12.79
CA GLU A 120 -7.93 8.43 -13.90
C GLU A 120 -8.00 6.91 -13.95
N GLY A 121 -7.75 6.25 -12.81
CA GLY A 121 -7.85 4.80 -12.68
C GLY A 121 -9.23 4.27 -13.07
N LEU A 122 -10.31 4.94 -12.65
CA LEU A 122 -11.68 4.57 -12.99
C LEU A 122 -11.96 4.72 -14.50
N MET A 123 -11.47 5.79 -15.12
CA MET A 123 -11.56 5.99 -16.57
C MET A 123 -10.80 4.90 -17.33
N LEU A 124 -9.57 4.58 -16.90
CA LEU A 124 -8.75 3.54 -17.51
C LEU A 124 -9.44 2.18 -17.39
N ALA A 125 -9.98 1.84 -16.23
CA ALA A 125 -10.68 0.58 -15.97
C ALA A 125 -12.02 0.43 -16.73
N GLY A 126 -12.57 1.53 -17.24
CA GLY A 126 -13.78 1.54 -18.08
C GLY A 126 -13.55 1.40 -19.58
N ARG A 127 -12.29 1.39 -20.05
CA ARG A 127 -11.96 1.20 -21.47
C ARG A 127 -11.94 -0.30 -21.79
N ASP A 128 -12.71 -0.69 -22.80
CA ASP A 128 -12.74 -2.05 -23.37
C ASP A 128 -11.66 -2.23 -24.45
#